data_AF-A0A430RCW3-F1
#
_entry.id   AF-A0A430RCW3-F1
#
_cell.length_a   1.000
_cell.length_b   1.000
_cell.length_c   1.000
_cell.angle_alpha   90.00
_cell.angle_beta   90.00
_cell.angle_gamma   90.00
#
_symmetry.space_group_name_H-M   'P 1'
#
loop_
_entity.id
_entity.type
_entity.pdbx_description
1 polymer ?
#
loop_
_entity_poly.entity_id
_entity_poly.type
_entity_poly.pdbx_seq_one_letter_code
_entity_poly.pdbx_strand_id
1 'polypeptide(L)'
;MPPDSSSYLANHGKRGPRGNDGAKKVKGRKRQILTDTGGRLLKVFVHPANEHDKWGGRALLAGMDLSLWPRVRKLFVDWGYRGLKETASSLGLELEVVARPYAGVRGVWVPEGAEVPEIPRERGFKPLPKRWVVERTFAWLGRNRRLAKDYEENPRVSEAWVYLDMLRLLVKRLARAA
;
A
#
# COMPACT_ATOMS: atom_id res chain seq x y z
N MET A 1 -10.97 -10.73 9.41
CA MET A 1 -9.93 -9.72 9.65
C MET A 1 -9.53 -9.07 8.35
N PRO A 2 -9.54 -7.74 8.24
CA PRO A 2 -9.37 -7.11 6.95
C PRO A 2 -7.92 -6.70 6.68
N PRO A 3 -7.27 -7.14 5.60
CA PRO A 3 -5.99 -6.61 5.19
C PRO A 3 -6.07 -5.16 4.70
N ASP A 4 -4.95 -4.44 4.81
CA ASP A 4 -4.76 -3.06 4.34
C ASP A 4 -3.64 -3.01 3.27
N SER A 5 -3.80 -2.16 2.24
CA SER A 5 -2.86 -2.01 1.12
C SER A 5 -2.46 -0.55 0.86
N SER A 6 -1.15 -0.28 0.73
CA SER A 6 -0.57 1.01 0.33
C SER A 6 0.82 0.81 -0.31
N SER A 7 1.33 1.86 -0.97
CA SER A 7 2.57 1.82 -1.75
C SER A 7 3.65 2.80 -1.31
N TYR A 8 4.90 2.35 -1.30
CA TYR A 8 6.07 3.18 -1.02
C TYR A 8 7.06 3.20 -2.18
N LEU A 9 7.69 4.35 -2.38
CA LEU A 9 8.73 4.57 -3.38
C LEU A 9 10.10 4.50 -2.73
N ALA A 10 11.01 3.73 -3.33
CA ALA A 10 12.42 3.75 -2.99
C ALA A 10 13.24 4.15 -4.23
N ASN A 11 14.26 5.00 -4.06
CA ASN A 11 15.15 5.43 -5.14
C ASN A 11 16.63 5.27 -4.75
N HIS A 12 17.42 4.67 -5.65
CA HIS A 12 18.86 4.90 -5.79
C HIS A 12 19.32 4.58 -7.23
N GLY A 13 20.31 5.30 -7.76
CA GLY A 13 20.79 5.20 -9.16
C GLY A 13 21.44 3.88 -9.59
N LYS A 14 20.67 2.80 -9.80
CA LYS A 14 21.15 1.47 -10.26
C LYS A 14 20.42 0.94 -11.53
N ARG A 15 20.92 -0.11 -12.20
CA ARG A 15 20.34 -0.64 -13.45
C ARG A 15 19.07 -1.48 -13.19
N GLY A 16 18.29 -1.79 -14.23
CA GLY A 16 17.04 -2.58 -14.16
C GLY A 16 15.75 -1.78 -14.43
N PRO A 17 14.58 -2.45 -14.60
CA PRO A 17 13.31 -1.81 -14.92
C PRO A 17 12.89 -0.79 -13.84
N ARG A 18 12.74 0.48 -14.24
CA ARG A 18 12.36 1.59 -13.34
C ARG A 18 11.48 2.59 -14.08
N GLY A 19 10.51 3.14 -13.36
CA GLY A 19 9.56 4.11 -13.88
C GLY A 19 9.72 5.46 -13.21
N ASN A 20 9.16 6.50 -13.82
CA ASN A 20 9.12 7.83 -13.23
C ASN A 20 7.78 8.04 -12.53
N ASP A 21 7.81 8.36 -11.24
CA ASP A 21 6.62 8.80 -10.53
C ASP A 21 6.39 10.29 -10.85
N GLY A 22 5.38 10.59 -11.68
CA GLY A 22 5.09 11.97 -12.10
C GLY A 22 4.67 12.90 -10.96
N ALA A 23 4.12 12.38 -9.86
CA ALA A 23 3.75 13.18 -8.70
C ALA A 23 4.98 13.56 -7.86
N LYS A 24 5.94 12.65 -7.70
CA LYS A 24 7.17 12.91 -6.92
C LYS A 24 8.34 13.41 -7.78
N LYS A 25 8.25 13.30 -9.11
CA LYS A 25 9.33 13.53 -10.07
C LYS A 25 10.59 12.71 -9.77
N VAL A 26 10.40 11.48 -9.28
CA VAL A 26 11.49 10.58 -8.89
C VAL A 26 11.41 9.28 -9.68
N LYS A 27 12.55 8.88 -10.27
CA LYS A 27 12.71 7.56 -10.87
C LYS A 27 12.89 6.50 -9.78
N GLY A 28 12.10 5.44 -9.82
CA GLY A 28 12.19 4.40 -8.79
C GLY A 28 11.30 3.20 -9.06
N ARG A 29 11.08 2.45 -7.99
CA ARG A 29 10.11 1.35 -7.95
C ARG A 29 9.13 1.58 -6.81
N LYS A 30 7.90 1.13 -7.03
CA LYS A 30 6.84 1.11 -6.04
C LYS A 30 6.76 -0.29 -5.44
N ARG A 31 6.69 -0.35 -4.12
CA ARG A 31 6.41 -1.59 -3.38
C ARG A 31 4.95 -1.54 -2.93
N GLN A 32 4.15 -2.45 -3.46
CA GLN A 32 2.76 -2.68 -3.10
C GLN A 32 2.74 -3.77 -2.03
N ILE A 33 2.21 -3.51 -0.84
CA ILE A 33 2.11 -4.54 0.21
C ILE A 33 0.68 -4.74 0.66
N LEU A 34 0.39 -5.98 1.05
CA LEU A 34 -0.85 -6.39 1.70
C LEU A 34 -0.50 -6.91 3.09
N THR A 35 -1.12 -6.35 4.12
CA THR A 35 -0.84 -6.73 5.52
C THR A 35 -2.10 -7.04 6.30
N ASP A 36 -2.03 -7.92 7.31
CA ASP A 36 -3.12 -8.10 8.27
C ASP A 36 -3.23 -6.89 9.22
N THR A 37 -4.23 -6.88 10.11
CA THR A 37 -4.41 -5.79 11.09
C THR A 37 -3.26 -5.63 12.10
N GLY A 38 -2.41 -6.65 12.24
CA GLY A 38 -1.20 -6.62 13.05
C GLY A 38 0.05 -6.16 12.28
N GLY A 39 -0.05 -5.90 10.98
CA GLY A 39 1.08 -5.56 10.11
C GLY A 39 1.89 -6.78 9.68
N ARG A 40 1.33 -8.00 9.73
CA ARG A 40 1.96 -9.20 9.15
C ARG A 40 1.73 -9.19 7.65
N LEU A 41 2.78 -9.43 6.87
CA LEU A 41 2.72 -9.39 5.42
C LEU A 41 2.01 -10.63 4.88
N LEU A 42 0.98 -10.44 4.06
CA LEU A 42 0.31 -11.49 3.30
C LEU A 42 0.94 -11.61 1.91
N LYS A 43 1.21 -10.46 1.27
CA LYS A 43 1.79 -10.43 -0.08
C LYS A 43 2.49 -9.10 -0.35
N VAL A 44 3.50 -9.14 -1.20
CA VAL A 44 4.17 -7.96 -1.76
C VAL A 44 4.28 -8.10 -3.27
N PHE A 45 4.20 -6.96 -3.97
CA PHE A 45 4.47 -6.84 -5.39
C PHE A 45 5.30 -5.58 -5.64
N VAL A 46 6.42 -5.71 -6.34
CA VAL A 46 7.34 -4.59 -6.64
C VAL A 46 7.36 -4.34 -8.13
N HIS A 47 7.12 -3.10 -8.52
CA HIS A 47 7.05 -2.71 -9.92
C HIS A 47 7.68 -1.33 -10.19
N PRO A 48 8.07 -1.04 -11.45
CA PRO A 48 8.52 0.28 -11.88
C PRO A 48 7.52 1.41 -11.53
N ALA A 49 8.02 2.57 -11.08
CA ALA A 49 7.17 3.64 -10.55
C ALA A 49 6.33 4.44 -11.59
N ASN A 50 6.28 4.02 -12.85
CA ASN A 50 5.48 4.64 -13.91
C ASN A 50 4.03 4.15 -13.91
N GLU A 51 3.74 3.02 -13.26
CA GLU A 51 2.40 2.46 -13.22
C GLU A 51 1.54 3.10 -12.12
N HIS A 52 0.25 3.21 -12.43
CA HIS A 52 -0.76 3.69 -11.49
C HIS A 52 -0.97 2.68 -10.35
N ASP A 53 -1.27 3.20 -9.16
CA ASP A 53 -1.47 2.40 -7.95
C ASP A 53 -2.61 1.39 -8.12
N LYS A 54 -3.67 1.73 -8.87
CA LYS A 54 -4.74 0.80 -9.27
C LYS A 54 -4.21 -0.45 -9.97
N TRP A 55 -3.29 -0.29 -10.92
CA TRP A 55 -2.69 -1.43 -11.63
C TRP A 55 -1.83 -2.26 -10.69
N GLY A 56 -0.98 -1.60 -9.89
CA GLY A 56 -0.13 -2.26 -8.90
C GLY A 56 -0.93 -3.05 -7.85
N GLY A 57 -2.07 -2.52 -7.40
CA GLY A 57 -2.98 -3.20 -6.49
C GLY A 57 -3.68 -4.42 -7.12
N ARG A 58 -4.07 -4.34 -8.41
CA ARG A 58 -4.61 -5.51 -9.13
C ARG A 58 -3.56 -6.61 -9.25
N ALA A 59 -2.34 -6.25 -9.64
CA ALA A 59 -1.23 -7.20 -9.73
C ALA A 59 -0.87 -7.81 -8.36
N LEU A 60 -0.95 -7.04 -7.28
CA LEU A 60 -0.78 -7.53 -5.92
C LEU A 60 -1.82 -8.60 -5.57
N LEU A 61 -3.10 -8.39 -5.90
CA LEU A 61 -4.18 -9.34 -5.60
C LEU A 61 -4.22 -10.54 -6.55
N ALA A 62 -3.64 -10.45 -7.75
CA ALA A 62 -3.67 -11.50 -8.76
C ALA A 62 -3.04 -12.81 -8.26
N GLY A 63 -3.76 -13.93 -8.38
CA GLY A 63 -3.27 -15.25 -7.94
C GLY A 63 -3.15 -15.40 -6.42
N MET A 64 -3.82 -14.54 -5.64
CA MET A 64 -3.90 -14.72 -4.19
C MET A 64 -4.81 -15.91 -3.88
N ASP A 65 -4.26 -16.90 -3.18
CA ASP A 65 -5.03 -18.00 -2.61
C ASP A 65 -5.47 -17.64 -1.17
N LEU A 66 -6.76 -17.38 -1.01
CA LEU A 66 -7.35 -17.05 0.30
C LEU A 66 -7.64 -18.27 1.16
N SER A 67 -7.47 -19.49 0.64
CA SER A 67 -7.56 -20.71 1.45
C SER A 67 -6.51 -20.72 2.57
N LEU A 68 -5.33 -20.13 2.32
CA LEU A 68 -4.27 -19.92 3.30
C LEU A 68 -4.63 -18.88 4.38
N TRP A 69 -5.66 -18.06 4.13
CA TRP A 69 -6.06 -16.94 4.97
C TRP A 69 -7.57 -16.96 5.25
N PRO A 70 -8.12 -18.02 5.85
CA PRO A 70 -9.57 -18.27 5.92
C PRO A 70 -10.34 -17.21 6.73
N ARG A 71 -9.63 -16.44 7.57
CA ARG A 71 -10.21 -15.33 8.36
C ARG A 71 -10.27 -14.02 7.58
N VAL A 72 -9.69 -13.92 6.40
CA VAL A 72 -9.67 -12.69 5.59
C VAL A 72 -11.01 -12.54 4.87
N ARG A 73 -11.62 -11.35 5.01
CA ARG A 73 -13.00 -11.08 4.56
C ARG A 73 -13.21 -9.68 3.95
N LYS A 74 -12.40 -8.71 4.33
CA LYS A 74 -12.55 -7.31 3.94
C LYS A 74 -11.19 -6.74 3.55
N LEU A 75 -11.09 -5.81 2.63
CA LEU A 75 -9.87 -5.18 2.19
C LEU A 75 -10.00 -3.67 2.45
N PHE A 76 -9.22 -3.15 3.39
CA PHE A 76 -9.06 -1.72 3.57
C PHE A 76 -8.08 -1.19 2.54
N VAL A 77 -8.44 -0.08 1.91
CA VAL A 77 -7.56 0.55 0.93
C VAL A 77 -7.62 2.06 1.04
N ASP A 78 -6.59 2.76 0.60
CA ASP A 78 -6.68 4.21 0.44
C ASP A 78 -7.45 4.63 -0.83
N TRP A 79 -7.67 5.93 -0.97
CA TRP A 79 -8.45 6.50 -2.08
C TRP A 79 -7.88 6.14 -3.47
N GLY A 80 -6.57 5.94 -3.60
CA GLY A 80 -5.89 5.57 -4.84
C GLY A 80 -6.25 4.17 -5.34
N TYR A 81 -6.64 3.28 -4.43
CA TYR A 81 -7.00 1.89 -4.71
C TYR A 81 -8.51 1.64 -4.77
N ARG A 82 -9.36 2.68 -4.70
CA ARG A 82 -10.83 2.54 -4.80
C ARG A 82 -11.30 1.75 -6.03
N GLY A 83 -10.50 1.76 -7.10
CA GLY A 83 -10.75 1.02 -8.34
C GLY A 83 -10.51 -0.49 -8.27
N LEU A 84 -10.20 -1.05 -7.08
CA LEU A 84 -10.01 -2.49 -6.86
C LEU A 84 -11.29 -3.25 -6.50
N LYS A 85 -12.45 -2.58 -6.44
CA LYS A 85 -13.71 -3.16 -5.95
C LYS A 85 -14.04 -4.51 -6.60
N GLU A 86 -14.01 -4.56 -7.93
CA GLU A 86 -14.28 -5.79 -8.71
C GLU A 86 -13.27 -6.91 -8.40
N THR A 87 -11.98 -6.56 -8.31
CA THR A 87 -10.91 -7.51 -8.01
C THR A 87 -11.00 -8.07 -6.58
N ALA A 88 -11.41 -7.24 -5.62
CA ALA A 88 -11.68 -7.69 -4.26
C ALA A 88 -12.92 -8.62 -4.23
N SER A 89 -14.01 -8.23 -4.90
CA SER A 89 -15.24 -9.04 -4.99
C SER A 89 -14.99 -10.40 -5.63
N SER A 90 -14.16 -10.51 -6.67
CA SER A 90 -13.81 -11.80 -7.30
C SER A 90 -13.05 -12.75 -6.36
N LEU A 91 -12.42 -12.21 -5.32
CA LEU A 91 -11.77 -12.97 -4.26
C LEU A 91 -12.69 -13.20 -3.05
N GLY A 92 -13.97 -12.77 -3.12
CA GLY A 92 -14.89 -12.85 -1.98
C GLY A 92 -14.55 -11.87 -0.86
N LEU A 93 -13.87 -10.76 -1.16
CA LEU A 93 -13.50 -9.71 -0.21
C LEU A 93 -14.40 -8.48 -0.37
N GLU A 94 -14.87 -7.95 0.76
CA GLU A 94 -15.52 -6.64 0.80
C GLU A 94 -14.45 -5.53 0.75
N LEU A 95 -14.53 -4.57 -0.16
CA LEU A 95 -13.58 -3.45 -0.20
C LEU A 95 -14.13 -2.24 0.57
N GLU A 96 -13.35 -1.71 1.51
CA GLU A 96 -13.65 -0.49 2.25
C GLU A 96 -12.55 0.56 1.98
N VAL A 97 -12.93 1.67 1.37
CA VAL A 97 -12.01 2.80 1.12
C VAL A 97 -11.89 3.64 2.38
N VAL A 98 -10.70 3.63 2.98
CA VAL A 98 -10.35 4.46 4.13
C VAL A 98 -9.70 5.73 3.63
N ALA A 99 -10.53 6.75 3.41
CA ALA A 99 -10.11 8.05 2.93
C ALA A 99 -10.82 9.17 3.69
N ARG A 100 -10.22 10.37 3.69
CA ARG A 100 -10.91 11.57 4.17
C ARG A 100 -12.07 11.91 3.23
N PRO A 101 -13.16 12.53 3.71
CA PRO A 101 -14.35 12.81 2.88
C PRO A 101 -14.04 13.57 1.57
N TYR A 102 -13.04 14.46 1.58
CA TYR A 102 -12.63 15.24 0.41
C TYR A 102 -11.28 14.79 -0.18
N ALA A 103 -10.85 13.56 0.13
CA ALA A 103 -9.63 13.01 -0.45
C ALA A 103 -9.74 12.94 -1.98
N GLY A 104 -8.80 13.58 -2.68
CA GLY A 104 -8.80 13.62 -4.15
C GLY A 104 -9.68 14.72 -4.76
N VAL A 105 -10.42 15.50 -3.96
CA VAL A 105 -11.17 16.67 -4.44
C VAL A 105 -10.19 17.83 -4.64
N ARG A 106 -10.03 18.28 -5.89
CA ARG A 106 -9.17 19.44 -6.24
C ARG A 106 -9.95 20.76 -6.35
N GLY A 107 -11.26 20.66 -6.50
CA GLY A 107 -12.20 21.77 -6.61
C GLY A 107 -13.61 21.20 -6.68
N VAL A 108 -14.60 22.03 -6.37
CA VAL A 108 -16.01 21.72 -6.55
C VAL A 108 -16.51 22.67 -7.63
N TRP A 109 -17.19 22.13 -8.65
CA TRP A 109 -17.88 22.97 -9.63
C TRP A 109 -19.13 23.52 -8.96
N VAL A 110 -19.21 24.85 -8.88
CA VAL A 110 -20.34 25.57 -8.27
C VAL A 110 -20.97 26.42 -9.37
N PRO A 111 -22.29 26.31 -9.60
CA PRO A 111 -22.99 27.20 -10.53
C PRO A 111 -22.77 28.68 -10.17
N GLU A 112 -22.78 29.53 -11.19
CA GLU A 112 -22.63 30.98 -10.98
C GLU A 112 -23.75 31.51 -10.09
N GLY A 113 -23.38 32.19 -9.00
CA GLY A 113 -24.32 32.72 -8.00
C GLY A 113 -24.70 31.78 -6.85
N ALA A 114 -24.26 30.51 -6.87
CA ALA A 114 -24.46 29.61 -5.74
C ALA A 114 -23.36 29.75 -4.68
N GLU A 115 -23.70 29.51 -3.40
CA GLU A 115 -22.73 29.53 -2.31
C GLU A 115 -21.69 28.41 -2.48
N VAL A 116 -20.42 28.75 -2.29
CA VAL A 116 -19.34 27.77 -2.33
C VAL A 116 -19.42 26.91 -1.07
N PRO A 117 -19.59 25.57 -1.18
CA PRO A 117 -19.68 24.72 0.00
C PRO A 117 -18.38 24.79 0.79
N GLU A 118 -18.48 25.02 2.10
CA GLU A 118 -17.32 25.00 2.98
C GLU A 118 -16.73 23.58 2.99
N ILE A 119 -15.49 23.44 2.57
CA ILE A 119 -14.76 22.18 2.63
C ILE A 119 -14.18 22.09 4.05
N PRO A 120 -14.68 21.20 4.93
CA PRO A 120 -14.15 20.97 6.26
C PRO A 120 -12.70 20.50 6.15
N ARG A 121 -11.76 21.44 6.27
CA ARG A 121 -10.34 21.15 6.42
C ARG A 121 -10.07 21.00 7.91
N GLU A 122 -10.05 19.76 8.37
CA GLU A 122 -9.66 19.49 9.76
C GLU A 122 -8.28 20.11 10.03
N ARG A 123 -8.17 20.95 11.07
CA ARG A 123 -6.87 21.49 11.50
C ARG A 123 -6.04 20.38 12.12
N GLY A 124 -4.76 20.33 11.75
CA GLY A 124 -3.79 19.36 12.28
C GLY A 124 -3.81 17.99 11.60
N PHE A 125 -2.81 17.17 11.90
CA PHE A 125 -2.72 15.80 11.40
C PHE A 125 -3.64 14.89 12.23
N LYS A 126 -4.74 14.40 11.63
CA LYS A 126 -5.50 13.28 12.21
C LYS A 126 -5.13 11.97 11.49
N PRO A 127 -4.65 10.94 12.21
CA PRO A 127 -4.39 9.66 11.60
C PRO A 127 -5.71 9.05 11.09
N LEU A 128 -5.71 8.54 9.86
CA LEU A 128 -6.82 7.72 9.37
C LEU A 128 -6.76 6.36 10.09
N PRO A 129 -7.85 5.92 10.74
CA PRO A 129 -7.90 4.61 11.38
C PRO A 129 -7.53 3.52 10.37
N LYS A 130 -6.84 2.45 10.81
CA LYS A 130 -6.40 1.30 9.99
C LYS A 130 -5.23 1.57 9.02
N ARG A 131 -5.14 2.72 8.34
CA ARG A 131 -4.01 3.05 7.41
C ARG A 131 -2.62 3.00 8.06
N TRP A 132 -2.54 3.33 9.34
CA TRP A 132 -1.28 3.36 10.08
C TRP A 132 -0.59 1.98 10.15
N VAL A 133 -1.33 0.88 9.95
CA VAL A 133 -0.78 -0.48 10.00
C VAL A 133 0.20 -0.72 8.86
N VAL A 134 -0.18 -0.33 7.64
CA VAL A 134 0.69 -0.45 6.47
C VAL A 134 1.88 0.50 6.60
N GLU A 135 1.66 1.74 7.00
CA GLU A 135 2.74 2.73 7.18
C GLU A 135 3.77 2.25 8.22
N ARG A 136 3.30 1.70 9.34
CA ARG A 136 4.16 1.07 10.36
C ARG A 136 4.93 -0.12 9.81
N THR A 137 4.30 -0.95 8.97
CA THR A 137 5.00 -2.08 8.34
C THR A 137 6.14 -1.58 7.45
N PHE A 138 5.91 -0.52 6.66
CA PHE A 138 6.99 0.11 5.90
C PHE A 138 8.08 0.72 6.78
N ALA A 139 7.73 1.29 7.94
CA ALA A 139 8.72 1.76 8.91
C ALA A 139 9.59 0.60 9.45
N TRP A 140 9.04 -0.60 9.64
CA TRP A 140 9.82 -1.79 10.00
C TRP A 140 10.74 -2.23 8.86
N LEU A 141 10.23 -2.31 7.63
CA LEU A 141 11.04 -2.65 6.44
C LEU A 141 12.19 -1.65 6.27
N GLY A 142 11.97 -0.37 6.56
CA GLY A 142 13.00 0.67 6.51
C GLY A 142 14.15 0.49 7.50
N ARG A 143 13.97 -0.31 8.56
CA ARG A 143 15.05 -0.67 9.50
C ARG A 143 15.98 -1.74 8.94
N ASN A 144 15.53 -2.49 7.93
CA ASN A 144 16.42 -3.39 7.19
C ASN A 144 17.25 -2.57 6.21
N ARG A 145 18.58 -2.54 6.43
CA ARG A 145 19.51 -1.81 5.56
C ARG A 145 19.33 -2.12 4.08
N ARG A 146 18.95 -3.34 3.68
CA ARG A 146 18.73 -3.70 2.27
C ARG A 146 17.41 -3.18 1.69
N LEU A 147 16.41 -2.91 2.52
CA LEU A 147 15.11 -2.42 2.08
C LEU A 147 14.97 -0.90 2.27
N ALA A 148 15.81 -0.30 3.13
CA ALA A 148 15.87 1.14 3.37
C ALA A 148 16.12 1.95 2.08
N LYS A 149 16.83 1.36 1.13
CA LYS A 149 17.08 1.92 -0.21
C LYS A 149 16.77 0.86 -1.26
N ASP A 150 16.72 1.31 -2.52
CA ASP A 150 16.51 0.41 -3.64
C ASP A 150 17.85 -0.11 -4.17
N TYR A 151 18.29 -1.27 -3.64
CA TYR A 151 19.57 -1.88 -4.02
C TYR A 151 19.48 -2.89 -5.16
N GLU A 152 18.35 -3.59 -5.26
CA GLU A 152 18.23 -4.77 -6.12
C GLU A 152 17.94 -4.36 -7.58
N GLU A 153 18.50 -5.02 -8.59
CA GLU A 153 18.14 -4.68 -9.99
C GLU A 153 16.82 -5.36 -10.41
N ASN A 154 16.59 -6.58 -9.92
CA ASN A 154 15.40 -7.37 -10.21
C ASN A 154 14.31 -7.12 -9.14
N PRO A 155 13.09 -6.69 -9.53
CA PRO A 155 11.98 -6.49 -8.60
C PRO A 155 11.64 -7.73 -7.76
N ARG A 156 11.74 -8.94 -8.33
CA ARG A 156 11.49 -10.20 -7.62
C ARG A 156 12.47 -10.45 -6.48
N VAL A 157 13.73 -10.01 -6.64
CA VAL A 157 14.72 -10.09 -5.57
C VAL A 157 14.36 -9.09 -4.46
N SER A 158 13.89 -7.89 -4.83
CA SER A 158 13.37 -6.94 -3.83
C SER A 158 12.16 -7.49 -3.08
N GLU A 159 11.25 -8.20 -3.75
CA GLU A 159 10.11 -8.88 -3.11
C GLU A 159 10.59 -9.96 -2.13
N ALA A 160 11.55 -10.80 -2.53
CA ALA A 160 12.12 -11.84 -1.68
C ALA A 160 12.75 -11.27 -0.40
N TRP A 161 13.45 -10.14 -0.51
CA TRP A 161 13.99 -9.45 0.67
C TRP A 161 12.90 -8.93 1.61
N VAL A 162 11.78 -8.45 1.08
CA VAL A 162 10.63 -8.03 1.90
C VAL A 162 10.04 -9.23 2.66
N TYR A 163 9.85 -10.38 2.00
CA TYR A 163 9.41 -11.60 2.69
C TYR A 163 10.41 -12.04 3.77
N LEU A 164 11.71 -12.06 3.46
CA LEU A 164 12.74 -12.46 4.41
C LEU A 164 12.79 -11.54 5.65
N ASP A 165 12.63 -10.23 5.46
CA ASP A 165 12.57 -9.29 6.57
C ASP A 165 11.36 -9.54 7.49
N MET A 166 10.19 -9.78 6.88
CA MET A 166 8.97 -10.06 7.62
C MET A 166 9.02 -11.41 8.35
N LEU A 167 9.62 -12.43 7.75
CA LEU A 167 9.90 -13.71 8.41
C LEU A 167 10.80 -13.53 9.62
N ARG A 168 11.91 -12.77 9.49
CA ARG A 168 12.81 -12.46 10.62
C ARG A 168 12.08 -11.73 11.74
N LEU A 169 11.21 -10.78 11.41
CA LEU A 169 10.40 -10.06 12.39
C LEU A 169 9.39 -10.99 13.10
N LEU A 170 8.73 -11.87 12.36
CA LEU A 170 7.80 -12.86 12.90
C LEU A 170 8.50 -13.83 13.86
N VAL A 171 9.64 -14.40 13.45
CA VAL A 171 10.44 -15.32 14.29
C VAL A 171 10.86 -14.63 15.60
N LYS A 172 11.35 -13.38 15.53
CA LYS A 172 11.70 -12.61 16.74
C LYS A 172 10.52 -12.36 17.67
N ARG A 173 9.30 -12.20 17.13
CA ARG A 173 8.09 -12.01 17.93
C ARG A 173 7.65 -13.32 18.58
N LEU A 174 7.70 -14.43 17.86
CA LEU A 174 7.38 -15.76 18.39
C LEU A 174 8.34 -16.13 19.52
N ALA A 175 9.65 -15.94 19.33
CA ALA A 175 10.66 -16.22 20.34
C ALA A 175 10.57 -15.36 21.61
N ARG A 176 9.83 -14.24 21.58
CA ARG A 176 9.57 -13.40 22.76
C ARG A 176 8.24 -13.74 23.46
N ALA A 177 7.37 -14.46 22.77
CA ALA A 177 6.06 -14.85 23.28
C ALA A 177 6.05 -16.27 23.88
N ALA A 178 7.07 -17.07 23.53
CA ALA A 178 7.42 -18.33 24.20
C ALA A 178 8.26 -18.03 25.45
#